data_AF-A0A2R6IK79-F1
#
_entry.id   AF-A0A2R6IK79-F1
#
_cell.length_a   1.000
_cell.length_b   1.000
_cell.length_c   1.000
_cell.angle_alpha   90.00
_cell.angle_beta   90.00
_cell.angle_gamma   90.00
#
_symmetry.space_group_name_H-M   'P 1'
#
loop_
_entity.id
_entity.type
_entity.pdbx_description
1 polymer ?
#
loop_
_entity_poly.entity_id
_entity_poly.type
_entity_poly.pdbx_seq_one_letter_code
_entity_poly.pdbx_strand_id
1 'polypeptide(L)'
;MRRRATGPRVSRSSSTEPAGRSRDVNGVTDRIDSFIESRSIGRVVIDSSMLLCYILDDEDDATMRFLSVPKRTDVTTYPIFEMTDPSAYADEHLLAHDVVFSTAASRTPGCGAGSRS
;
A
#
# COMPACT_ATOMS: atom_id res chain seq x y z
N MET A 1 -23.23 -62.98 2.82
CA MET A 1 -21.96 -62.33 2.40
C MET A 1 -22.19 -61.59 1.08
N ARG A 2 -21.91 -60.28 1.06
CA ARG A 2 -21.35 -59.46 -0.06
C ARG A 2 -21.67 -57.98 0.21
N ARG A 3 -20.69 -57.26 0.80
CA ARG A 3 -20.70 -55.80 0.96
C ARG A 3 -20.32 -55.16 -0.38
N ARG A 4 -21.08 -54.16 -0.85
CA ARG A 4 -20.73 -53.35 -2.02
C ARG A 4 -20.03 -52.09 -1.51
N ALA A 5 -18.76 -51.93 -1.85
CA ALA A 5 -17.93 -50.81 -1.44
C ALA A 5 -18.26 -49.56 -2.27
N THR A 6 -18.57 -48.47 -1.58
CA THR A 6 -18.69 -47.12 -2.15
C THR A 6 -17.29 -46.51 -2.21
N GLY A 7 -16.75 -46.33 -3.42
CA GLY A 7 -15.46 -45.66 -3.62
C GLY A 7 -15.59 -44.13 -3.50
N PRO A 8 -14.53 -43.42 -3.08
CA PRO A 8 -14.58 -41.97 -2.93
C PRO A 8 -14.51 -41.25 -4.28
N ARG A 9 -15.40 -40.28 -4.45
CA ARG A 9 -15.47 -39.36 -5.61
C ARG A 9 -14.39 -38.28 -5.45
N VAL A 10 -13.31 -38.38 -6.23
CA VAL A 10 -12.30 -37.32 -6.33
C VAL A 10 -12.72 -36.36 -7.45
N SER A 11 -13.22 -35.19 -7.06
CA SER A 11 -13.31 -34.03 -7.94
C SER A 11 -12.02 -33.22 -7.78
N ARG A 12 -11.14 -33.22 -8.78
CA ARG A 12 -10.00 -32.31 -8.86
C ARG A 12 -10.20 -31.36 -10.04
N SER A 13 -10.76 -30.20 -9.76
CA SER A 13 -10.63 -29.01 -10.59
C SER A 13 -9.33 -28.32 -10.18
N SER A 14 -8.28 -28.42 -11.02
CA SER A 14 -7.13 -27.53 -10.94
C SER A 14 -7.18 -26.62 -12.17
N SER A 15 -7.88 -25.50 -12.04
CA SER A 15 -7.62 -24.34 -12.90
C SER A 15 -6.20 -23.89 -12.59
N THR A 16 -5.32 -24.07 -13.57
CA THR A 16 -4.00 -23.46 -13.56
C THR A 16 -4.21 -22.00 -13.95
N GLU A 17 -4.31 -21.12 -12.96
CA GLU A 17 -4.24 -19.69 -13.21
C GLU A 17 -2.80 -19.34 -13.64
N PRO A 18 -2.62 -18.50 -14.67
CA PRO A 18 -1.30 -18.13 -15.16
C PRO A 18 -0.60 -17.29 -14.08
N ALA A 19 0.70 -17.52 -13.91
CA ALA A 19 1.58 -16.74 -13.05
C ALA A 19 1.78 -15.32 -13.61
N GLY A 20 0.73 -14.52 -13.56
CA GLY A 20 0.83 -13.06 -13.48
C GLY A 20 1.39 -12.72 -12.11
N ARG A 21 2.32 -11.78 -12.07
CA ARG A 21 3.12 -11.41 -10.90
C ARG A 21 2.30 -10.58 -9.90
N SER A 22 1.17 -11.11 -9.44
CA SER A 22 0.43 -10.56 -8.31
C SER A 22 1.29 -10.76 -7.07
N ARG A 23 1.80 -9.67 -6.49
CA ARG A 23 2.50 -9.74 -5.20
C ARG A 23 1.41 -9.89 -4.15
N ASP A 24 1.29 -11.09 -3.59
CA ASP A 24 0.41 -11.35 -2.45
C ASP A 24 0.64 -10.32 -1.35
N VAL A 25 -0.34 -9.42 -1.17
CA VAL A 25 -0.26 -8.31 -0.24
C VAL A 25 0.01 -8.82 1.17
N ASN A 26 -0.53 -9.98 1.54
CA ASN A 26 -0.32 -10.57 2.85
C ASN A 26 1.14 -10.95 3.04
N GLY A 27 1.74 -11.63 2.06
CA GLY A 27 3.15 -12.02 2.11
C GLY A 27 4.13 -10.84 2.15
N VAL A 28 3.82 -9.73 1.50
CA VAL A 28 4.64 -8.50 1.61
C VAL A 28 4.46 -7.86 2.98
N THR A 29 3.22 -7.78 3.44
CA THR A 29 2.86 -7.11 4.69
C THR A 29 3.44 -7.85 5.90
N ASP A 30 3.31 -9.18 5.96
CA ASP A 30 3.87 -10.02 7.04
C ASP A 30 5.39 -9.90 7.15
N ARG A 31 6.08 -9.75 6.01
CA ARG A 31 7.54 -9.57 6.00
C ARG A 31 7.95 -8.22 6.56
N ILE A 32 7.21 -7.16 6.25
CA ILE A 32 7.47 -5.82 6.80
C ILE A 32 7.18 -5.82 8.30
N ASP A 33 6.08 -6.43 8.71
CA ASP A 33 5.68 -6.57 10.11
C ASP A 33 6.76 -7.29 10.93
N SER A 34 7.15 -8.48 10.48
CA SER A 34 8.23 -9.27 11.09
C SER A 34 9.56 -8.50 11.14
N PHE A 35 9.83 -7.67 10.13
CA PHE A 35 11.04 -6.86 10.09
C PHE A 35 11.02 -5.70 11.08
N ILE A 36 9.87 -5.02 11.24
CA ILE A 36 9.65 -3.97 12.22
C ILE A 36 9.82 -4.54 13.63
N GLU A 37 9.14 -5.65 13.92
CA GLU A 37 9.20 -6.31 15.22
C GLU A 37 10.60 -6.81 15.57
N SER A 38 11.24 -7.56 14.65
CA SER A 38 12.56 -8.17 14.90
C SER A 38 13.68 -7.15 15.15
N ARG A 39 13.48 -5.89 14.78
CA ARG A 39 14.46 -4.81 14.94
C ARG A 39 13.98 -3.70 15.87
N SER A 40 12.81 -3.86 16.47
CA SER A 40 12.19 -2.84 17.33
C SER A 40 12.16 -1.46 16.65
N ILE A 41 11.77 -1.44 15.38
CA ILE A 41 11.69 -0.21 14.60
C ILE A 41 10.58 0.65 15.17
N GLY A 42 10.91 1.86 15.64
CA GLY A 42 9.92 2.79 16.18
C GLY A 42 9.26 3.69 15.13
N ARG A 43 9.83 3.80 13.92
CA ARG A 43 9.32 4.68 12.85
C ARG A 43 9.48 4.07 11.47
N VAL A 44 8.43 4.18 10.66
CA VAL A 44 8.42 3.74 9.25
C VAL A 44 7.94 4.89 8.38
N VAL A 45 8.68 5.18 7.31
CA VAL A 45 8.29 6.15 6.29
C VAL A 45 8.03 5.38 5.00
N ILE A 46 6.84 5.55 4.43
CA ILE A 46 6.43 4.93 3.17
C ILE A 46 6.32 6.06 2.15
N ASP A 47 7.38 6.26 1.38
CA ASP A 47 7.38 7.25 0.32
C ASP A 47 6.59 6.77 -0.90
N SER A 48 5.99 7.71 -1.64
CA SER A 48 5.23 7.46 -2.86
C SER A 48 4.14 6.38 -2.69
N SER A 49 3.31 6.50 -1.64
CA SER A 49 2.27 5.53 -1.28
C SER A 49 1.23 5.31 -2.39
N MET A 50 1.04 6.27 -3.30
CA MET A 50 0.23 6.07 -4.52
C MET A 50 0.72 4.92 -5.41
N LEU A 51 2.02 4.58 -5.37
CA LEU A 51 2.56 3.45 -6.14
C LEU A 51 2.12 2.09 -5.60
N LEU A 52 1.60 2.02 -4.36
CA LEU A 52 1.13 0.78 -3.78
C LEU A 52 -0.02 0.16 -4.60
N CYS A 53 -0.93 0.96 -5.14
CA CYS A 53 -2.01 0.47 -6.01
C CYS A 53 -1.46 -0.23 -7.26
N TYR A 54 -0.40 0.31 -7.86
CA TYR A 54 0.27 -0.29 -9.02
C TYR A 54 1.11 -1.53 -8.67
N ILE A 55 1.59 -1.64 -7.42
CA ILE A 55 2.48 -2.71 -6.97
C ILE A 55 1.71 -3.91 -6.43
N LEU A 56 0.56 -3.65 -5.79
CA LEU A 56 -0.28 -4.61 -5.09
C LEU A 56 -1.51 -5.05 -5.92
N ASP A 57 -1.48 -4.81 -7.23
CA ASP A 57 -2.43 -5.34 -8.22
C ASP A 57 -3.84 -4.72 -8.15
N ASP A 58 -3.92 -3.41 -7.87
CA ASP A 58 -5.09 -2.52 -8.00
C ASP A 58 -6.44 -3.07 -7.48
N GLU A 59 -6.40 -3.93 -6.46
CA GLU A 59 -7.59 -4.15 -5.65
C GLU A 59 -7.68 -2.97 -4.68
N ASP A 60 -8.79 -2.22 -4.72
CA ASP A 60 -9.05 -1.03 -3.88
C ASP A 60 -8.74 -1.29 -2.39
N ASP A 61 -8.86 -2.54 -1.95
CA ASP A 61 -8.59 -2.99 -0.58
C ASP A 61 -7.11 -3.26 -0.26
N ALA A 62 -6.26 -3.51 -1.25
CA ALA A 62 -4.89 -3.99 -1.03
C ALA A 62 -4.02 -2.93 -0.36
N THR A 63 -4.10 -1.67 -0.83
CA THR A 63 -3.43 -0.53 -0.21
C THR A 63 -3.93 -0.29 1.22
N MET A 64 -5.26 -0.37 1.42
CA MET A 64 -5.89 -0.25 2.74
C MET A 64 -5.39 -1.32 3.71
N ARG A 65 -5.35 -2.59 3.28
CA ARG A 65 -4.86 -3.72 4.08
C ARG A 65 -3.38 -3.54 4.42
N PHE A 66 -2.56 -3.16 3.45
CA PHE A 66 -1.14 -2.90 3.65
C PHE A 66 -0.91 -1.80 4.70
N LEU A 67 -1.57 -0.65 4.57
CA LEU A 67 -1.43 0.47 5.51
C LEU A 67 -2.06 0.18 6.88
N SER A 68 -2.95 -0.80 6.98
CA SER A 68 -3.57 -1.19 8.25
C SER A 68 -2.63 -1.96 9.18
N VAL A 69 -1.62 -2.66 8.65
CA VAL A 69 -0.74 -3.51 9.49
C VAL A 69 0.20 -2.69 10.37
N PRO A 70 0.91 -1.67 9.86
CA PRO A 70 1.72 -0.81 10.71
C PRO A 70 0.92 -0.12 11.83
N LYS A 71 -0.40 0.06 11.67
CA LYS A 71 -1.25 0.58 12.74
C LYS A 71 -1.53 -0.41 13.87
N ARG A 72 -1.42 -1.71 13.59
CA ARG A 72 -1.61 -2.78 14.59
C ARG A 72 -0.34 -3.02 15.39
N THR A 73 0.81 -2.65 14.84
CA THR A 73 2.09 -2.54 15.54
C THR A 73 2.22 -1.18 16.23
N ASP A 74 2.97 -1.11 17.34
CA ASP A 74 3.24 0.13 18.08
C ASP A 74 4.30 1.03 17.37
N VAL A 75 4.23 1.09 16.03
CA VAL A 75 5.18 1.82 15.18
C VAL A 75 4.55 3.10 14.66
N THR A 76 5.30 4.21 14.71
CA THR A 76 4.84 5.45 14.08
C THR A 76 5.04 5.37 12.57
N THR A 77 3.95 5.47 11.79
CA THR A 77 4.00 5.32 10.33
C THR A 77 3.67 6.64 9.62
N TYR A 78 4.51 7.01 8.63
CA TYR A 78 4.34 8.20 7.80
C TYR A 78 4.21 7.80 6.33
N PRO A 79 2.98 7.57 5.82
CA PRO A 79 2.76 7.39 4.39
C PRO A 79 2.73 8.75 3.68
N ILE A 80 3.42 8.85 2.55
CA ILE A 80 3.51 10.06 1.73
C ILE A 80 2.72 9.83 0.44
N PHE A 81 1.67 10.64 0.25
CA PHE A 81 0.87 10.65 -0.97
C PHE A 81 1.17 11.92 -1.78
N GLU A 82 1.41 11.75 -3.07
CA GLU A 82 1.41 12.88 -4.01
C GLU A 82 -0.03 13.14 -4.42
N MET A 83 -0.52 14.37 -4.22
CA MET A 83 -1.89 14.75 -4.55
C MET A 83 -1.87 15.99 -5.45
N THR A 84 -2.58 15.92 -6.58
CA THR A 84 -2.77 17.07 -7.48
C THR A 84 -3.93 17.97 -7.04
N ASP A 85 -4.90 17.41 -6.31
CA ASP A 85 -6.01 18.13 -5.70
C ASP A 85 -6.09 17.76 -4.21
N PRO A 86 -5.80 18.67 -3.28
CA PRO A 86 -5.83 18.38 -1.84
C PRO A 86 -7.23 18.12 -1.29
N SER A 87 -8.29 18.38 -2.06
CA SER A 87 -9.67 18.03 -1.69
C SER A 87 -10.09 16.61 -2.08
N ALA A 88 -9.30 15.93 -2.92
CA ALA A 88 -9.57 14.58 -3.41
C ALA A 88 -9.05 13.50 -2.44
N TYR A 89 -9.57 13.47 -1.22
CA TYR A 89 -9.25 12.40 -0.28
C TYR A 89 -9.81 11.05 -0.75
N ALA A 90 -9.02 10.00 -0.59
CA ALA A 90 -9.43 8.61 -0.72
C ALA A 90 -9.41 7.93 0.66
N ASP A 91 -10.02 6.75 0.78
CA ASP A 91 -10.21 6.06 2.07
C ASP A 91 -8.89 5.76 2.80
N GLU A 92 -7.80 5.56 2.05
CA GLU A 92 -6.44 5.38 2.57
C GLU A 92 -5.90 6.62 3.28
N HIS A 93 -6.38 7.82 2.94
CA HIS A 93 -6.05 9.04 3.66
C HIS A 93 -6.84 9.15 4.97
N LEU A 94 -8.06 8.59 5.02
CA LEU A 94 -8.87 8.53 6.25
C LEU A 94 -8.31 7.54 7.28
N LEU A 95 -7.41 6.65 6.86
CA LEU A 95 -6.64 5.84 7.79
C LEU A 95 -5.64 6.70 8.58
N ALA A 96 -5.11 7.80 8.06
CA ALA A 96 -4.14 8.56 8.82
C ALA A 96 -4.77 9.18 10.09
N HIS A 97 -4.06 9.12 11.22
CA HIS A 97 -4.46 9.89 12.42
C HIS A 97 -4.26 11.39 12.19
N ASP A 98 -3.14 11.75 11.56
CA ASP A 98 -2.77 13.11 11.21
C ASP A 98 -2.46 13.22 9.73
N VAL A 99 -2.90 14.31 9.09
CA VAL A 99 -2.62 14.61 7.67
C VAL A 99 -1.93 15.96 7.58
N VAL A 100 -0.79 16.01 6.88
CA VAL A 100 -0.03 17.23 6.62
C VAL A 100 0.04 17.47 5.13
N PHE A 101 -0.31 18.69 4.70
CA PHE A 101 -0.18 19.11 3.30
C PHE A 101 1.09 19.90 3.08
N SER A 102 1.84 19.53 2.04
CA SER A 102 2.96 20.31 1.54
C SER A 102 2.67 20.73 0.11
N THR A 103 2.81 22.01 -0.21
CA THR A 103 2.69 22.52 -1.57
C THR A 103 4.05 22.93 -2.08
N ALA A 104 4.38 22.53 -3.30
CA ALA A 104 5.60 23.00 -3.94
C ALA A 104 5.48 24.51 -4.18
N ALA A 105 6.41 25.30 -3.63
CA ALA A 105 6.44 26.73 -3.89
C ALA A 105 6.64 26.96 -5.39
N SER A 106 5.67 27.58 -6.05
CA SER A 106 5.84 28.00 -7.43
C SER A 106 6.88 29.13 -7.45
N ARG A 107 8.01 28.89 -8.11
CA ARG A 107 8.96 29.98 -8.43
C ARG A 107 8.21 30.94 -9.35
N THR A 108 7.72 32.05 -8.81
CA THR A 108 7.39 33.21 -9.63
C THR A 108 8.69 33.72 -10.23
N PRO A 109 8.85 33.75 -11.57
CA PRO A 109 9.96 34.46 -12.17
C PRO A 109 9.74 35.94 -11.88
N GLY A 110 10.41 36.45 -10.85
CA GLY A 110 10.53 37.88 -10.59
C GLY A 110 11.28 38.54 -11.74
N CYS A 111 10.54 38.95 -12.75
CA CYS A 111 10.97 39.93 -13.72
C CYS A 111 11.01 41.27 -12.96
N GLY A 112 12.20 41.70 -12.53
CA GLY A 112 12.35 42.91 -11.74
C GLY A 112 13.76 43.48 -11.78
N ALA A 113 13.87 44.64 -12.45
CA ALA A 113 14.89 45.68 -12.33
C ALA A 113 16.29 45.36 -12.90
N GLY A 114 16.89 46.14 -13.79
CA GLY A 114 16.56 47.45 -14.36
C GLY A 114 17.81 47.89 -15.13
N SER A 115 17.63 48.33 -16.37
CA SER A 115 18.71 48.93 -17.16
C SER A 115 19.18 50.21 -16.47
N ARG A 116 20.37 50.17 -15.88
CA ARG A 116 21.15 51.37 -15.60
C ARG A 116 22.07 51.61 -16.79
N SER A 117 21.77 52.67 -17.53
CA SER A 117 22.69 53.36 -18.44
C SER A 117 22.33 54.84 -18.39
#